data_AF-I1X8M5-F1
#
_entry.id   AF-I1X8M5-F1
#
_cell.length_a   1.000
_cell.length_b   1.000
_cell.length_c   1.000
_cell.angle_alpha   90.00
_cell.angle_beta   90.00
_cell.angle_gamma   90.00
#
_symmetry.space_group_name_H-M   'P 1'
#
loop_
_entity.id
_entity.type
_entity.pdbx_description
1 polymer ?
#
loop_
_entity_poly.entity_id
_entity_poly.type
_entity_poly.pdbx_seq_one_letter_code
_entity_poly.pdbx_strand_id
1 'polypeptide(L)' 'LYVPRDEKGKYKTYESLGESFADTIDLMRKLIPTHVVFNGKVGALAGKNAMTAKVGETVLIIHSQANRGTRPHLIGG' A
#
# COMPACT_ATOMS: atom_id res chain seq x y z
N LEU A 1 -4.94 -0.95 0.10
CA LEU A 1 -5.87 0.17 0.31
C LEU A 1 -6.88 0.18 -0.82
N TYR A 2 -8.12 0.52 -0.50
CA TYR A 2 -9.21 0.68 -1.46
C TYR A 2 -9.62 2.15 -1.40
N VAL A 3 -9.39 2.87 -2.50
CA VAL A 3 -9.69 4.30 -2.65
C VAL A 3 -10.69 4.44 -3.79
N PRO A 4 -11.96 4.78 -3.50
CA PRO A 4 -13.00 4.92 -4.52
C PRO A 4 -12.69 5.98 -5.59
N ARG A 5 -13.28 5.81 -6.77
CA ARG A 5 -13.18 6.75 -7.90
C ARG A 5 -14.56 7.34 -8.22
N ASP A 6 -14.57 8.54 -8.78
CA ASP A 6 -15.75 9.19 -9.34
C ASP A 6 -16.09 8.65 -10.74
N GLU A 7 -17.20 9.12 -11.31
CA GLU A 7 -17.67 8.74 -12.65
C GLU A 7 -16.67 9.08 -13.78
N LYS A 8 -15.77 10.03 -13.53
CA LYS A 8 -14.71 10.45 -14.45
C LYS A 8 -13.39 9.70 -14.21
N GLY A 9 -13.38 8.74 -13.28
CA GLY A 9 -12.24 7.90 -12.95
C GLY A 9 -11.21 8.56 -12.03
N LYS A 10 -11.46 9.76 -11.49
CA LYS A 10 -10.57 10.40 -10.50
C LYS A 10 -10.81 9.80 -9.12
N TYR A 11 -9.77 9.68 -8.29
CA TYR A 11 -9.95 9.26 -6.90
C TYR A 11 -10.76 10.30 -6.12
N LYS A 12 -11.70 9.83 -5.30
CA LYS A 12 -12.53 10.68 -4.45
C LYS A 12 -11.76 11.14 -3.21
N THR A 13 -12.08 12.35 -2.76
CA THR A 13 -11.73 12.87 -1.43
C THR A 13 -13.03 13.04 -0.64
N TYR A 14 -13.00 12.76 0.66
CA TYR A 14 -14.15 12.85 1.54
C TYR A 14 -13.86 13.86 2.65
N GLU A 15 -14.88 14.54 3.17
CA GLU A 15 -14.71 15.54 4.24
C GLU A 15 -14.54 14.87 5.60
N SER A 16 -15.16 13.69 5.76
CA SER A 16 -15.05 12.87 6.97
C SER A 16 -14.77 11.41 6.65
N LEU A 17 -14.28 10.67 7.66
CA LEU A 17 -14.05 9.23 7.53
C LEU A 17 -15.35 8.45 7.26
N GLY A 18 -16.46 8.87 7.89
CA GLY A 18 -17.76 8.21 7.77
C GLY A 18 -18.33 8.22 6.36
N GLU A 19 -18.16 9.33 5.63
CA GLU A 19 -18.61 9.46 4.24
C GLU A 19 -17.92 8.47 3.30
N SER A 20 -16.68 8.08 3.59
CA SER A 20 -15.94 7.14 2.75
C SER A 20 -16.39 5.68 2.93
N PHE A 21 -17.15 5.37 3.98
CA PHE A 21 -17.35 3.99 4.44
C PHE A 21 -18.06 3.12 3.40
N ALA A 22 -19.23 3.55 2.92
CA ALA A 22 -20.05 2.77 2.00
C ALA A 22 -19.31 2.50 0.67
N ASP A 23 -18.79 3.56 0.04
CA ASP A 23 -18.02 3.46 -1.20
C ASP A 23 -16.78 2.56 -1.06
N THR A 24 -16.09 2.64 0.09
CA THR A 24 -14.89 1.82 0.35
C THR A 24 -15.27 0.35 0.52
N ILE A 25 -16.34 0.04 1.24
CA ILE A 25 -16.84 -1.33 1.42
C ILE A 25 -17.25 -1.95 0.08
N ASP A 26 -17.94 -1.20 -0.77
CA ASP A 26 -18.35 -1.70 -2.08
C ASP A 26 -17.16 -1.96 -3.00
N LEU A 27 -16.12 -1.13 -2.91
CA LEU A 27 -14.86 -1.36 -3.62
C LEU A 27 -14.10 -2.58 -3.04
N MET A 28 -14.07 -2.74 -1.72
CA MET A 28 -13.43 -3.88 -1.04
C MET A 28 -14.03 -5.21 -1.47
N ARG A 29 -15.35 -5.29 -1.67
CA ARG A 29 -16.05 -6.49 -2.15
C ARG A 29 -15.59 -6.98 -3.52
N LYS A 30 -14.96 -6.12 -4.32
CA LYS A 30 -14.38 -6.49 -5.63
C LYS A 30 -13.01 -7.18 -5.51
N LEU A 31 -12.39 -7.17 -4.32
CA LEU A 31 -11.10 -7.80 -4.02
C LEU A 31 -9.89 -7.27 -4.82
N ILE A 32 -10.07 -6.17 -5.55
CA ILE A 32 -9.01 -5.52 -6.35
C ILE A 32 -8.60 -4.22 -5.63
N PRO A 33 -7.46 -4.21 -4.91
CA PRO A 33 -6.99 -3.00 -4.25
C PRO A 33 -6.58 -1.96 -5.29
N THR A 34 -6.86 -0.68 -5.02
CA THR A 34 -6.39 0.41 -5.89
C THR A 34 -4.94 0.77 -5.62
N HIS A 35 -4.47 0.53 -4.39
CA HIS A 35 -3.08 0.74 -4.01
C HIS A 35 -2.60 -0.36 -3.06
N VAL A 36 -1.41 -0.89 -3.33
CA VAL A 36 -0.65 -1.75 -2.42
C VAL A 36 0.69 -1.05 -2.20
N VAL A 37 0.94 -0.61 -0.97
CA VAL A 37 2.06 0.29 -0.63
C VAL A 37 2.80 -0.20 0.60
N PHE A 38 4.11 0.03 0.65
CA PHE A 38 4.88 -0.09 1.88
C PHE A 38 4.77 1.19 2.70
N ASN A 39 4.76 1.05 4.03
CA ASN A 39 4.83 2.13 5.01
C ASN A 39 3.93 3.35 4.70
N GLY A 40 2.71 3.09 4.21
CA GLY A 40 1.63 4.08 4.11
C GLY A 40 1.54 4.89 2.81
N LYS A 41 2.54 4.87 1.90
CA LYS A 41 2.45 5.59 0.60
C LYS A 41 3.35 5.00 -0.49
N VAL A 42 3.06 5.33 -1.76
CA VAL A 42 3.92 4.98 -2.89
C VAL A 42 5.30 5.63 -2.68
N GLY A 43 6.35 4.82 -2.81
CA GLY A 43 7.74 5.27 -2.62
C GLY A 43 8.14 5.60 -1.18
N ALA A 44 7.39 5.14 -0.16
CA ALA A 44 7.70 5.44 1.25
C ALA A 44 9.12 5.06 1.65
N LEU A 45 9.63 3.93 1.13
CA LEU A 45 10.95 3.36 1.40
C LEU A 45 11.95 3.56 0.23
N ALA A 46 11.84 4.69 -0.48
CA ALA A 46 12.67 5.00 -1.64
C ALA A 46 13.32 6.39 -1.54
N GLY A 47 14.27 6.67 -2.44
CA GLY A 47 15.01 7.94 -2.49
C GLY A 47 15.75 8.20 -1.18
N LYS A 48 15.53 9.39 -0.59
CA LYS A 48 16.14 9.75 0.70
C LYS A 48 15.73 8.85 1.89
N ASN A 49 14.65 8.07 1.74
CA ASN A 49 14.15 7.14 2.74
C ASN A 49 14.48 5.67 2.39
N ALA A 50 15.39 5.43 1.44
CA ALA A 50 15.77 4.09 1.07
C ALA A 50 16.37 3.35 2.28
N MET A 51 16.04 2.07 2.40
CA MET A 51 16.71 1.20 3.37
C MET A 51 18.17 1.04 2.97
N THR A 52 19.07 1.09 3.95
CA THR A 52 20.52 0.99 3.73
C THR A 52 21.08 -0.21 4.46
N ALA A 53 22.10 -0.83 3.89
CA ALA A 53 22.94 -1.83 4.53
C ALA A 53 24.36 -1.71 3.96
N LYS A 54 25.35 -2.30 4.62
CA LYS A 54 26.73 -2.38 4.12
C LYS A 54 27.09 -3.81 3.71
N VAL A 55 28.08 -3.97 2.83
CA VAL A 55 28.61 -5.29 2.49
C VAL A 55 29.10 -5.97 3.77
N GLY A 56 28.70 -7.23 3.97
CA GLY A 56 28.99 -8.01 5.17
C GLY A 56 28.00 -7.82 6.32
N GLU A 57 27.06 -6.88 6.23
CA GLU A 57 26.00 -6.71 7.22
C GLU A 57 24.88 -7.75 7.02
N THR A 58 24.40 -8.33 8.11
CA THR A 58 23.21 -9.19 8.10
C THR A 58 22.01 -8.38 8.58
N VAL A 59 20.94 -8.35 7.78
CA VAL A 59 19.73 -7.56 8.07
C VAL A 59 18.52 -8.48 8.19
N LEU A 60 17.73 -8.29 9.25
CA LEU A 60 16.42 -8.92 9.38
C LEU A 60 15.35 -8.03 8.77
N ILE A 61 14.64 -8.54 7.75
CA ILE A 61 13.52 -7.84 7.11
C ILE A 61 12.21 -8.45 7.58
N ILE A 62 11.52 -7.77 8.48
CA ILE A 62 10.18 -8.18 8.92
C ILE A 62 9.15 -7.64 7.91
N HIS A 63 8.35 -8.54 7.35
CA HIS A 63 7.29 -8.19 6.40
C HIS A 63 5.93 -8.65 6.92
N SER A 64 4.96 -7.74 7.01
CA SER A 64 3.61 -8.04 7.45
C SER A 64 2.57 -7.65 6.40
N GLN A 65 1.52 -8.47 6.30
CA GLN A 65 0.37 -8.21 5.48
C GLN A 65 -0.84 -8.89 6.15
N ALA A 66 -1.82 -8.09 6.58
CA ALA A 66 -2.92 -8.57 7.42
C ALA A 66 -4.18 -9.02 6.66
N ASN A 67 -4.34 -8.72 5.37
CA ASN A 67 -5.61 -8.83 4.65
C ASN A 67 -5.52 -9.58 3.29
N ARG A 68 -4.33 -9.86 2.75
CA ARG A 68 -4.13 -10.46 1.43
C ARG A 68 -2.75 -11.11 1.32
N GLY A 69 -2.65 -12.23 0.60
CA GLY A 69 -1.36 -12.80 0.25
C GLY A 69 -0.42 -11.79 -0.45
N THR A 70 0.85 -11.81 -0.03
CA THR A 70 1.97 -11.05 -0.59
C THR A 70 3.16 -11.99 -0.80
N ARG A 71 4.06 -11.65 -1.72
CA ARG A 71 5.25 -12.44 -2.06
C ARG A 71 6.47 -11.51 -2.07
N PRO A 72 7.09 -11.27 -0.90
CA PRO A 72 8.28 -10.42 -0.80
C PRO A 72 9.42 -11.01 -1.63
N HIS A 73 10.22 -10.15 -2.24
CA HIS A 73 11.39 -10.53 -3.02
C HIS A 73 12.44 -9.42 -2.91
N LEU A 74 13.70 -9.82 -2.76
CA LEU A 74 14.85 -8.92 -2.81
C LEU A 74 15.52 -9.09 -4.18
N ILE A 75 15.41 -8.09 -5.03
CA ILE A 75 15.99 -8.14 -6.38
C ILE A 75 17.52 -8.15 -6.25
N GLY A 76 18.17 -9.20 -6.75
CA GLY A 76 19.63 -9.37 -6.71
C GLY A 76 20.20 -9.78 -5.36
N GLY A 77 19.35 -10.12 -4.38
CA GLY A 77 19.76 -10.75 -3.12
C GLY A 77 19.99 -12.24 -3.23
#